data_AF-A0A2R7USN8-F1
#
_entry.id   AF-A0A2R7USN8-F1
#
_cell.length_a   1.000
_cell.length_b   1.000
_cell.length_c   1.000
_cell.angle_alpha   90.00
_cell.angle_beta   90.00
_cell.angle_gamma   90.00
#
_symmetry.space_group_name_H-M   'P 1'
#
loop_
_entity.id
_entity.type
_entity.pdbx_description
1 polymer ?
#
loop_
_entity_poly.entity_id
_entity_poly.type
_entity_poly.pdbx_seq_one_letter_code
_entity_poly.pdbx_strand_id
1 'polypeptide(L)'
;MVKATQNGESAYSTFATYHAPQTHYLKASLENGKFKLELWYYDVEARKDLPVPEGDTEWGVVSGNGTLSPSGVFNPAASNPSSFSVVWARDTSDPRLLLWAFTVIPMPLYSPEEAVALYNG
;
A
#
# COMPACT_ATOMS: atom_id res chain seq x y z
N MET A 1 -5.86 -7.42 16.45
CA MET A 1 -7.28 -7.25 16.08
C MET A 1 -8.07 -7.06 17.35
N VAL A 2 -8.91 -6.03 17.41
CA VAL A 2 -9.81 -5.75 18.53
C VAL A 2 -11.23 -6.08 18.08
N LYS A 3 -12.00 -6.80 18.91
CA LYS A 3 -13.41 -7.13 18.66
C LYS A 3 -14.26 -6.46 19.73
N ALA A 4 -15.27 -5.70 19.31
CA ALA A 4 -16.32 -5.19 20.18
C ALA A 4 -17.63 -5.90 19.85
N THR A 5 -18.42 -6.27 20.86
CA THR A 5 -19.71 -6.96 20.68
C THR A 5 -20.80 -6.27 21.48
N GLN A 6 -21.93 -5.96 20.85
CA GLN A 6 -23.12 -5.37 21.49
C GLN A 6 -24.38 -5.94 20.83
N ASN A 7 -25.36 -6.38 21.62
CA ASN A 7 -26.64 -6.93 21.15
C ASN A 7 -26.52 -8.04 20.08
N GLY A 8 -25.45 -8.84 20.12
CA GLY A 8 -25.19 -9.90 19.13
C GLY A 8 -24.45 -9.43 17.87
N GLU A 9 -24.28 -8.12 17.67
CA GLU A 9 -23.45 -7.57 16.61
C GLU A 9 -21.99 -7.50 17.03
N SER A 10 -21.06 -7.63 16.06
CA SER A 10 -19.63 -7.52 16.31
C SER A 10 -18.95 -6.59 15.32
N ALA A 11 -18.11 -5.69 15.82
CA ALA A 11 -17.21 -4.86 15.03
C ALA A 11 -15.76 -5.28 15.27
N TYR A 12 -14.95 -5.24 14.22
CA TYR A 12 -13.53 -5.58 14.27
C TYR A 12 -12.69 -4.37 13.87
N SER A 13 -11.57 -4.17 14.57
CA SER A 13 -10.57 -3.15 14.22
C SER A 13 -9.17 -3.76 14.18
N THR A 14 -8.38 -3.31 13.22
CA THR A 14 -6.96 -3.68 13.08
C THR A 14 -6.12 -2.41 13.07
N PHE A 15 -5.11 -2.38 13.92
CA PHE A 15 -4.15 -1.29 13.99
C PHE A 15 -2.85 -1.75 13.34
N ALA A 16 -2.43 -1.06 12.27
CA ALA A 16 -1.08 -1.16 11.76
C ALA A 16 -0.22 -0.17 12.55
N THR A 17 0.74 -0.68 13.32
CA THR A 17 1.69 0.14 14.07
C THR A 17 3.08 -0.11 13.51
N TYR A 18 3.88 0.95 13.41
CA TYR A 18 5.21 0.90 12.85
C TYR A 18 6.23 1.50 13.81
N HIS A 19 7.42 0.92 13.81
CA HIS A 19 8.50 1.32 14.71
C HIS A 19 9.24 2.58 14.22
N ALA A 20 9.29 2.81 12.90
CA ALA A 20 9.99 3.93 12.29
C ALA A 20 9.01 4.78 11.47
N PRO A 21 9.13 6.12 11.44
CA PRO A 21 8.29 6.93 10.56
C PRO A 21 8.51 6.56 9.09
N GLN A 22 7.49 6.77 8.26
CA GLN A 22 7.62 6.67 6.81
C GLN A 22 8.52 7.79 6.30
N THR A 23 9.44 7.46 5.39
CA THR A 23 10.33 8.43 4.74
C THR A 23 9.90 8.71 3.29
N HIS A 24 9.13 7.79 2.73
CA HIS A 24 8.52 7.86 1.41
C HIS A 24 7.00 7.92 1.55
N TYR A 25 6.33 8.06 0.42
CA TYR A 25 4.88 8.01 0.32
C TYR A 25 4.48 7.25 -0.95
N LEU A 26 3.22 6.81 -0.99
CA LEU A 26 2.69 6.02 -2.09
C LEU A 26 1.77 6.90 -2.95
N LYS A 27 1.92 6.82 -4.26
CA LYS A 27 0.94 7.33 -5.23
C LYS A 27 0.25 6.16 -5.90
N ALA A 28 -1.01 6.35 -6.27
CA ALA A 28 -1.77 5.35 -7.01
C ALA A 28 -1.90 5.73 -8.48
N SER A 29 -1.92 4.74 -9.36
CA SER A 29 -2.16 4.92 -10.79
C SER A 29 -2.87 3.71 -11.38
N LEU A 30 -3.28 3.82 -12.65
CA LEU A 30 -3.84 2.72 -13.41
C LEU A 30 -2.77 2.10 -14.31
N GLU A 31 -2.65 0.78 -14.28
CA GLU A 31 -1.85 0.02 -15.23
C GLU A 31 -2.70 -1.08 -15.85
N ASN A 32 -3.00 -0.96 -17.15
CA ASN A 32 -3.86 -1.90 -17.88
C ASN A 32 -5.22 -2.14 -17.18
N GLY A 33 -5.82 -1.06 -16.64
CA GLY A 33 -7.10 -1.12 -15.91
C GLY A 33 -7.00 -1.73 -14.50
N LYS A 34 -5.79 -1.88 -13.95
CA LYS A 34 -5.58 -2.36 -12.58
C LYS A 34 -5.03 -1.28 -11.68
N PHE A 35 -5.33 -1.40 -10.39
CA PHE A 35 -4.80 -0.54 -9.33
C PHE A 35 -3.30 -0.82 -9.13
N LYS A 36 -2.48 0.22 -9.36
CA LYS A 36 -1.03 0.20 -9.18
C LYS A 36 -0.64 1.18 -8.09
N LEU A 37 0.33 0.78 -7.29
CA LEU A 37 1.02 1.65 -6.35
C LEU A 37 2.43 1.93 -6.85
N GLU A 38 2.89 3.14 -6.61
CA GLU A 38 4.26 3.58 -6.89
C GLU A 38 4.83 4.19 -5.61
N LEU A 39 6.11 3.91 -5.32
CA LEU A 39 6.83 4.50 -4.20
C LEU A 39 7.47 5.81 -4.65
N TRP A 40 7.26 6.88 -3.88
CA TRP A 40 7.74 8.23 -4.21
C TRP A 40 8.46 8.87 -3.02
N TYR A 41 9.38 9.77 -3.33
CA TYR A 41 10.02 10.66 -2.37
C TYR A 41 10.15 12.07 -2.94
N TYR A 42 10.36 13.03 -2.04
CA TYR A 42 10.74 14.39 -2.42
C TYR A 42 12.25 14.49 -2.52
N ASP A 43 12.75 14.75 -3.73
CA ASP A 43 14.15 15.04 -3.97
C ASP A 43 14.42 16.51 -3.65
N VAL A 44 15.25 16.73 -2.63
CA VAL A 44 15.60 18.07 -2.13
C VAL A 44 16.49 18.83 -3.12
N GLU A 45 17.36 18.14 -3.85
CA GLU A 45 18.28 18.75 -4.82
C GLU A 45 17.52 19.16 -6.08
N ALA A 46 16.70 18.27 -6.63
CA ALA A 46 15.88 18.50 -7.80
C ALA A 46 14.60 19.32 -7.49
N ARG A 47 14.29 19.51 -6.20
CA ARG A 47 13.11 20.21 -5.68
C ARG A 47 11.77 19.69 -6.23
N LYS A 48 11.65 18.39 -6.38
CA LYS A 48 10.46 17.76 -6.94
C LYS A 48 10.24 16.36 -6.38
N ASP A 49 9.01 15.91 -6.49
CA ASP A 49 8.64 14.52 -6.29
C ASP A 49 9.24 13.64 -7.39
N LEU A 50 9.86 12.53 -7.00
CA LEU A 50 10.39 11.52 -7.91
C LEU A 50 9.87 10.12 -7.53
N PRO A 51 9.56 9.27 -8.52
CA PRO A 51 9.31 7.85 -8.25
C PRO A 51 10.63 7.16 -7.93
N VAL A 52 10.59 6.21 -7.00
CA VAL A 52 11.66 5.23 -6.83
C VAL A 52 11.63 4.30 -8.06
N PRO A 53 12.77 4.03 -8.70
CA PRO A 53 12.81 3.08 -9.82
C PRO A 53 12.25 1.71 -9.43
N GLU A 54 11.58 1.03 -10.36
CA GLU A 54 11.01 -0.31 -10.10
C GLU A 54 12.10 -1.31 -9.66
N GLY A 55 13.29 -1.24 -10.26
CA GLY A 55 14.43 -2.09 -9.88
C GLY A 55 14.96 -1.84 -8.47
N ASP A 56 14.64 -0.68 -7.89
CA ASP A 56 15.02 -0.28 -6.53
C ASP A 56 13.81 -0.31 -5.57
N THR A 57 12.67 -0.88 -5.99
CA THR A 57 11.46 -0.96 -5.15
C THR A 57 11.18 -2.40 -4.75
N GLU A 58 11.17 -2.67 -3.46
CA GLU A 58 10.72 -3.93 -2.89
C GLU A 58 9.30 -3.78 -2.33
N TRP A 59 8.40 -4.70 -2.69
CA TRP A 59 7.03 -4.73 -2.19
C TRP A 59 6.79 -5.88 -1.22
N GLY A 60 5.89 -5.67 -0.26
CA GLY A 60 5.41 -6.75 0.59
C GLY A 60 4.00 -6.54 1.13
N VAL A 61 3.40 -7.64 1.56
CA VAL A 61 2.08 -7.69 2.21
C VAL A 61 2.28 -8.14 3.65
N VAL A 62 1.89 -7.30 4.60
CA VAL A 62 2.01 -7.58 6.05
C VAL A 62 0.75 -8.30 6.56
N SER A 63 -0.41 -7.98 5.99
CA SER A 63 -1.70 -8.54 6.40
C SER A 63 -2.65 -8.57 5.22
N GLY A 64 -3.58 -9.51 5.23
CA GLY A 64 -4.47 -9.80 4.11
C GLY A 64 -3.88 -10.86 3.17
N ASN A 65 -4.65 -11.22 2.15
CA ASN A 65 -4.29 -12.27 1.18
C ASN A 65 -4.18 -11.77 -0.26
N GLY A 66 -4.14 -10.44 -0.48
CA GLY A 66 -3.76 -9.89 -1.78
C GLY A 66 -2.25 -10.04 -2.04
N THR A 67 -1.82 -9.78 -3.26
CA THR A 67 -0.41 -9.76 -3.67
C THR A 67 -0.07 -8.50 -4.45
N LEU A 68 1.21 -8.16 -4.51
CA LEU A 68 1.75 -7.09 -5.36
C LEU A 68 2.73 -7.69 -6.36
N SER A 69 2.67 -7.26 -7.62
CA SER A 69 3.75 -7.51 -8.58
C SER A 69 5.01 -6.72 -8.20
N PRO A 70 6.18 -7.07 -8.75
CA PRO A 70 7.38 -6.22 -8.64
C PRO A 70 7.14 -4.77 -9.10
N SER A 71 6.30 -4.59 -10.11
CA SER A 71 5.88 -3.26 -10.60
C SER A 71 4.87 -2.53 -9.70
N GLY A 72 4.42 -3.12 -8.59
CA GLY A 72 3.47 -2.49 -7.67
C GLY A 72 1.99 -2.63 -8.05
N VAL A 73 1.64 -3.52 -9.00
CA VAL A 73 0.24 -3.82 -9.33
C VAL A 73 -0.36 -4.72 -8.27
N PHE A 74 -1.43 -4.26 -7.63
CA PHE A 74 -2.13 -5.02 -6.62
C PHE A 74 -3.10 -6.03 -7.26
N ASN A 75 -3.05 -7.26 -6.79
CA ASN A 75 -3.95 -8.33 -7.20
C ASN A 75 -4.64 -8.91 -5.96
N PRO A 76 -5.94 -8.67 -5.77
CA PRO A 76 -6.74 -9.36 -4.77
C PRO A 76 -6.66 -10.89 -4.89
N ALA A 77 -6.84 -11.60 -3.77
CA ALA A 77 -7.07 -13.04 -3.82
C ALA A 77 -8.33 -13.35 -4.64
N ALA A 78 -8.23 -14.31 -5.56
CA ALA A 78 -9.34 -14.69 -6.44
C ALA A 78 -10.52 -15.33 -5.69
N SER A 79 -10.27 -15.94 -4.53
CA SER A 79 -11.28 -16.56 -3.68
C SER A 79 -11.17 -16.06 -2.24
N ASN A 80 -12.30 -15.68 -1.65
CA ASN A 80 -12.41 -15.17 -0.28
C ASN A 80 -11.37 -14.07 0.04
N PRO A 81 -11.38 -12.93 -0.69
CA PRO A 81 -10.46 -11.84 -0.40
C PRO A 81 -10.68 -11.33 1.02
N SER A 82 -9.58 -11.04 1.71
CA SER A 82 -9.60 -10.33 2.99
C SER A 82 -10.26 -8.97 2.81
N SER A 83 -10.93 -8.45 3.85
CA SER A 83 -11.58 -7.13 3.82
C SER A 83 -10.62 -5.95 3.65
N PHE A 84 -9.31 -6.19 3.80
CA PHE A 84 -8.25 -5.24 3.48
C PHE A 84 -6.94 -5.99 3.26
N SER A 85 -5.97 -5.33 2.62
CA SER A 85 -4.55 -5.72 2.63
C SER A 85 -3.70 -4.56 3.14
N VAL A 86 -2.77 -4.86 4.06
CA VAL A 86 -1.75 -3.90 4.50
C VAL A 86 -0.50 -4.18 3.69
N VAL A 87 -0.08 -3.20 2.90
CA VAL A 87 1.04 -3.33 1.97
C VAL A 87 2.09 -2.29 2.26
N TRP A 88 3.35 -2.63 2.00
CA TRP A 88 4.48 -1.72 2.13
C TRP A 88 5.36 -1.78 0.89
N ALA A 89 6.10 -0.69 0.69
CA ALA A 89 7.23 -0.66 -0.22
C ALA A 89 8.46 -0.09 0.46
N ARG A 90 9.62 -0.59 0.06
CA ARG A 90 10.93 -0.14 0.48
C ARG A 90 11.76 0.26 -0.73
N ASP A 91 12.38 1.43 -0.65
CA ASP A 91 13.45 1.84 -1.54
C ASP A 91 14.74 1.13 -1.12
N THR A 92 15.32 0.36 -2.02
CA THR A 92 16.53 -0.45 -1.79
C THR A 92 17.80 0.21 -2.31
N SER A 93 17.74 1.47 -2.76
CA SER A 93 18.89 2.23 -3.26
C SER A 93 19.99 2.44 -2.21
N ASP A 94 19.62 2.55 -0.93
CA ASP A 94 20.55 2.45 0.22
C ASP A 94 20.15 1.26 1.11
N PRO A 95 20.86 0.12 1.05
CA PRO A 95 20.50 -1.08 1.80
C PRO A 95 20.67 -0.94 3.33
N ARG A 96 21.31 0.13 3.82
CA ARG A 96 21.51 0.40 5.25
C ARG A 96 20.35 1.16 5.88
N LEU A 97 19.65 1.98 5.09
CA LEU A 97 18.57 2.84 5.58
C LEU A 97 17.21 2.17 5.37
N LEU A 98 16.30 2.39 6.32
CA LEU A 98 14.90 2.02 6.13
C LEU A 98 14.18 3.16 5.41
N LEU A 99 14.22 3.10 4.08
CA LEU A 99 13.56 4.04 3.19
C LEU A 99 12.24 3.44 2.70
N TRP A 100 11.09 3.90 3.19
CA TRP A 100 9.88 3.10 3.05
C TRP A 100 8.57 3.88 3.24
N ALA A 101 7.49 3.24 2.79
CA ALA A 101 6.10 3.64 2.99
C ALA A 101 5.18 2.42 3.13
N PHE A 102 4.00 2.61 3.70
CA PHE A 102 2.95 1.59 3.70
C PHE A 102 1.56 2.22 3.53
N THR A 103 0.58 1.39 3.18
CA THR A 103 -0.82 1.78 3.12
C THR A 103 -1.75 0.58 3.40
N VAL A 104 -3.03 0.88 3.60
CA VAL A 104 -4.10 -0.11 3.74
C VAL A 104 -5.02 -0.04 2.52
N ILE A 105 -5.06 -1.10 1.72
CA ILE A 105 -5.96 -1.24 0.58
C ILE A 105 -7.27 -1.87 1.07
N PRO A 106 -8.40 -1.13 1.11
CA PRO A 106 -9.70 -1.69 1.48
C PRO A 106 -10.21 -2.64 0.39
N MET A 107 -10.95 -3.67 0.79
CA MET A 107 -11.45 -4.72 -0.10
C MET A 107 -12.93 -5.06 0.16
N PRO A 108 -13.76 -5.27 -0.87
CA PRO A 108 -13.43 -5.06 -2.29
C PRO A 108 -13.06 -3.61 -2.54
N LEU A 109 -12.05 -3.40 -3.39
CA LEU A 109 -11.79 -2.08 -3.91
C LEU A 109 -13.06 -1.61 -4.63
N TYR A 110 -13.30 -0.30 -4.58
CA TYR A 110 -14.08 0.38 -5.61
C TYR A 110 -13.52 0.03 -7.01
N SER A 111 -14.11 0.54 -8.10
CA SER A 111 -13.44 0.36 -9.39
C SER A 111 -11.97 0.85 -9.30
N PRO A 112 -11.02 0.27 -10.06
CA PRO A 112 -9.62 0.73 -10.01
C PRO A 112 -9.47 2.24 -10.13
N GLU A 113 -10.31 2.88 -10.94
CA GLU A 113 -10.37 4.34 -11.12
C GLU A 113 -10.76 5.08 -9.83
N GLU A 114 -11.82 4.62 -9.16
CA GLU A 114 -12.29 5.17 -7.88
C GLU A 114 -11.24 4.97 -6.76
N ALA A 115 -10.57 3.82 -6.75
CA ALA A 115 -9.48 3.56 -5.82
C ALA A 115 -8.29 4.51 -6.03
N VAL A 116 -7.90 4.78 -7.28
CA VAL A 116 -6.84 5.76 -7.60
C VAL A 116 -7.24 7.17 -7.13
N ALA A 117 -8.49 7.57 -7.35
CA ALA A 117 -8.98 8.88 -6.91
C ALA A 117 -8.93 9.04 -5.38
N LEU A 118 -9.27 8.00 -4.62
CA LEU A 118 -9.22 8.02 -3.15
C LEU A 118 -7.78 8.19 -2.62
N TYR A 119 -6.81 7.58 -3.30
CA TYR A 119 -5.42 7.54 -2.85
C TYR A 119 -4.62 8.80 -3.19
N ASN A 120 -5.05 9.55 -4.20
CA ASN A 120 -4.38 10.76 -4.66
C ASN A 120 -5.12 12.05 -4.29
N GLY A 121 -6.25 11.94 -3.58
CA GLY A 121 -7.06 13.07 -3.11
C GLY A 121 -6.55 13.75 -1.85
#